data_AF-A0A7C3TKY3-F1
#
_entry.id   AF-A0A7C3TKY3-F1
#
_cell.length_a   1.000
_cell.length_b   1.000
_cell.length_c   1.000
_cell.angle_alpha   90.00
_cell.angle_beta   90.00
_cell.angle_gamma   90.00
#
_symmetry.space_group_name_H-M   'P 1'
#
loop_
_entity.id
_entity.type
_entity.pdbx_description
1 polymer ?
#
loop_
_entity_poly.entity_id
_entity_poly.type
_entity_poly.pdbx_seq_one_letter_code
_entity_poly.pdbx_strand_id
1 'polypeptide(L)'
;MQIGLTGYMGSGKGELAKILQKRGFKYISLSDIVREEAKNKHLPPTRENLVKIGNGLRQKYGAGILGKRVRETIEKSKSNFV
;
A
#
# COMPACT_ATOMS: atom_id res chain seq x y z
N MET A 1 -10.25 7.24 13.07
CA MET A 1 -9.69 8.26 12.16
C MET A 1 -8.81 7.58 11.10
N GLN A 2 -8.79 8.07 9.86
CA GLN A 2 -7.92 7.57 8.78
C GLN A 2 -7.19 8.77 8.14
N ILE A 3 -5.91 8.60 7.81
CA ILE A 3 -5.06 9.66 7.23
C ILE A 3 -4.45 9.12 5.92
N GLY A 4 -4.71 9.80 4.81
CA GLY A 4 -4.10 9.50 3.51
C GLY A 4 -2.84 10.32 3.28
N LEU A 5 -1.70 9.65 3.04
CA LEU A 5 -0.44 10.31 2.71
C LEU A 5 -0.18 10.25 1.20
N THR A 6 -0.08 11.41 0.56
CA THR A 6 0.21 11.54 -0.89
C THR A 6 1.29 12.58 -1.16
N GLY A 7 2.02 12.43 -2.27
CA GLY A 7 3.10 13.34 -2.69
C GLY A 7 4.21 12.63 -3.48
N TYR A 8 5.10 13.42 -4.09
CA TYR A 8 6.18 12.92 -4.95
C TYR A 8 7.19 12.01 -4.25
N MET A 9 7.92 11.21 -5.02
CA MET A 9 9.03 10.41 -4.49
C MET A 9 10.05 11.33 -3.79
N GLY A 10 10.55 10.94 -2.61
CA GLY A 10 11.49 11.76 -1.85
C GLY A 10 10.87 12.90 -1.03
N SER A 11 9.55 13.15 -1.10
CA SER A 11 8.89 14.26 -0.39
C SER A 11 8.74 14.08 1.14
N GLY A 12 9.47 13.15 1.78
CA GLY A 12 9.44 12.95 3.24
C GLY A 12 8.23 12.21 3.84
N LYS A 13 7.26 11.75 3.03
CA LYS A 13 6.06 11.04 3.53
C LYS A 13 6.35 9.81 4.40
N GLY A 14 7.42 9.09 4.05
CA GLY A 14 7.86 7.93 4.83
C GLY A 14 8.28 8.32 6.24
N GLU A 15 8.83 9.52 6.42
CA GLU A 15 9.23 10.02 7.74
C GLU A 15 8.01 10.43 8.57
N LEU A 16 7.05 11.14 7.96
CA LEU A 16 5.77 11.43 8.61
C LEU A 16 5.04 10.15 9.02
N ALA A 17 5.04 9.12 8.15
CA ALA A 17 4.44 7.83 8.46
C ALA A 17 5.07 7.20 9.71
N LYS A 18 6.41 7.21 9.85
CA LYS A 18 7.10 6.71 11.05
C LYS A 18 6.72 7.50 12.31
N ILE A 19 6.62 8.82 12.22
CA ILE A 19 6.20 9.67 13.35
C ILE A 19 4.78 9.31 13.79
N LEU A 20 3.85 9.14 12.85
CA LEU A 20 2.49 8.70 13.13
C LEU A 20 2.46 7.29 13.75
N GLN A 21 3.28 6.36 13.25
CA GLN A 21 3.38 5.02 13.84
C GLN A 21 3.82 5.05 15.30
N LYS A 22 4.80 5.91 15.66
CA LYS A 22 5.21 6.11 17.06
C LYS A 22 4.09 6.64 17.96
N ARG A 23 3.06 7.25 17.37
CA ARG A 23 1.85 7.73 18.08
C ARG A 23 0.69 6.72 18.06
N GLY A 24 0.96 5.46 17.72
CA GLY A 24 -0.04 4.37 17.74
C GLY A 24 -0.81 4.19 16.44
N PHE A 25 -0.47 4.89 15.36
CA PHE A 25 -1.12 4.67 14.07
C PHE A 25 -0.58 3.42 13.38
N LYS A 26 -1.48 2.62 12.80
CA LYS A 26 -1.09 1.53 11.91
C LYS A 26 -0.79 2.09 10.52
N TYR A 27 0.40 1.79 10.01
CA TYR A 27 0.79 2.16 8.65
C TYR A 27 0.41 1.04 7.67
N ILE A 28 -0.24 1.43 6.57
CA ILE A 28 -0.58 0.55 5.45
C ILE A 28 -0.29 1.34 4.18
N SER A 29 0.42 0.74 3.22
CA SER A 29 0.73 1.41 1.95
C SER A 29 0.18 0.65 0.75
N LEU A 30 -0.19 1.39 -0.30
CA LEU A 30 -0.55 0.80 -1.59
C LEU A 30 0.61 -0.01 -2.18
N SER A 31 1.85 0.40 -1.90
CA SER A 31 3.05 -0.29 -2.36
C SER A 31 3.20 -1.68 -1.75
N ASP A 32 2.71 -1.91 -0.53
CA ASP A 32 2.74 -3.24 0.10
C ASP A 32 1.86 -4.22 -0.66
N ILE A 33 0.67 -3.80 -1.10
CA ILE A 33 -0.22 -4.60 -1.94
C ILE A 33 0.46 -5.01 -3.25
N VAL A 34 1.23 -4.10 -3.86
CA VAL A 34 1.97 -4.37 -5.09
C VAL A 34 3.16 -5.32 -4.85
N ARG A 35 3.83 -5.22 -3.70
CA ARG A 35 4.90 -6.15 -3.31
C ARG A 35 4.38 -7.56 -3.07
N GLU A 36 3.22 -7.70 -2.41
CA GLU A 36 2.57 -8.99 -2.24
C GLU A 36 2.19 -9.61 -3.60
N GLU A 37 1.67 -8.79 -4.53
CA GLU A 37 1.39 -9.26 -5.89
C GLU A 37 2.68 -9.69 -6.64
N ALA A 38 3.80 -8.99 -6.45
CA ALA A 38 5.09 -9.39 -7.01
C ALA A 38 5.56 -10.74 -6.45
N LYS A 39 5.42 -10.93 -5.13
CA LYS A 39 5.72 -12.19 -4.44
C LYS A 39 4.86 -13.34 -4.96
N ASN A 40 3.55 -13.12 -5.12
CA ASN A 40 2.63 -14.12 -5.67
C ASN A 40 2.97 -14.51 -7.11
N LYS A 41 3.59 -13.59 -7.87
CA LYS A 41 4.08 -13.83 -9.24
C LYS A 41 5.52 -14.37 -9.28
N HIS A 42 6.14 -14.64 -8.13
CA HIS A 42 7.54 -15.06 -8.03
C HIS A 42 8.51 -14.09 -8.73
N LEU A 43 8.17 -12.80 -8.77
CA LEU A 43 8.99 -11.75 -9.35
C LEU A 43 9.79 -11.03 -8.25
N PRO A 44 11.06 -10.70 -8.51
CA PRO A 44 11.84 -9.91 -7.56
C PRO A 44 11.18 -8.53 -7.39
N PRO A 45 11.10 -7.98 -6.16
CA PRO A 45 10.43 -6.72 -5.87
C PRO A 45 11.28 -5.50 -6.28
N THR A 46 11.79 -5.50 -7.51
CA THR A 46 12.52 -4.38 -8.09
C THR A 46 11.58 -3.24 -8.46
N ARG A 47 12.11 -2.03 -8.55
CA ARG A 47 11.32 -0.84 -8.89
C ARG A 47 10.58 -1.01 -10.22
N GLU A 48 11.25 -1.50 -11.28
CA GLU A 48 10.60 -1.74 -12.57
C GLU A 48 9.42 -2.72 -12.43
N ASN A 49 9.62 -3.83 -11.72
CA ASN A 49 8.58 -4.84 -11.55
C ASN A 49 7.39 -4.30 -10.78
N LEU A 50 7.62 -3.57 -9.68
CA LEU A 50 6.53 -2.99 -8.88
C LEU A 50 5.73 -1.95 -9.69
N VAL A 51 6.41 -1.10 -10.46
CA VAL A 51 5.73 -0.13 -11.34
C VAL A 51 4.91 -0.86 -12.42
N LYS A 52 5.48 -1.87 -13.07
CA LYS A 52 4.80 -2.68 -14.09
C LYS A 52 3.58 -3.40 -13.54
N ILE A 53 3.70 -4.03 -12.38
CA ILE A 53 2.60 -4.74 -11.70
C ILE A 53 1.51 -3.75 -11.29
N GLY A 54 1.88 -2.64 -10.65
CA GLY A 54 0.91 -1.62 -10.22
C GLY A 54 0.13 -1.04 -11.39
N ASN A 55 0.80 -0.76 -12.51
CA ASN A 55 0.14 -0.27 -13.73
C ASN A 55 -0.74 -1.36 -14.38
N GLY A 56 -0.27 -2.61 -14.43
CA GLY A 56 -1.06 -3.74 -14.93
C GLY A 56 -2.33 -3.98 -14.11
N LEU A 57 -2.25 -3.87 -12.79
CA LEU A 57 -3.43 -3.94 -11.90
C LEU A 57 -4.43 -2.83 -12.23
N ARG A 58 -3.97 -1.59 -12.42
CA ARG A 58 -4.84 -0.46 -12.77
C ARG A 58 -5.47 -0.61 -14.15
N GLN A 59 -4.73 -1.12 -15.13
CA GLN A 59 -5.26 -1.40 -16.47
C GLN A 59 -6.33 -2.49 -16.44
N LYS A 60 -6.12 -3.56 -15.66
CA LYS A 60 -7.02 -4.71 -15.62
C LYS A 60 -8.28 -4.48 -14.77
N TYR A 61 -8.17 -3.75 -13.66
CA TYR A 61 -9.23 -3.64 -12.66
C TYR A 61 -9.68 -2.20 -12.36
N GLY A 62 -9.12 -1.22 -13.09
CA GLY A 62 -9.40 0.20 -12.92
C GLY A 62 -8.48 0.89 -11.91
N ALA A 63 -8.44 2.23 -11.97
CA ALA A 63 -7.52 3.06 -11.18
C ALA A 63 -7.69 2.91 -9.65
N GLY A 64 -8.90 2.57 -9.18
CA GLY A 64 -9.23 2.43 -7.76
C GLY A 64 -8.83 1.10 -7.11
N ILE A 65 -8.32 0.12 -7.87
CA ILE A 65 -8.10 -1.24 -7.38
C ILE A 65 -7.20 -1.33 -6.14
N LEU A 66 -6.11 -0.57 -6.10
CA LEU A 66 -5.18 -0.60 -4.97
C LEU A 66 -5.82 -0.02 -3.70
N GLY A 67 -6.61 1.04 -3.85
CA GLY A 67 -7.37 1.63 -2.73
C GLY A 67 -8.42 0.66 -2.20
N LYS A 68 -9.14 -0.04 -3.09
CA LYS A 68 -10.11 -1.08 -2.71
C LYS A 68 -9.44 -2.21 -1.91
N ARG A 69 -8.31 -2.73 -2.37
CA ARG A 69 -7.55 -3.76 -1.66
C ARG A 69 -7.03 -3.29 -0.30
N VAL A 70 -6.55 -2.05 -0.20
CA VAL A 70 -6.15 -1.48 1.11
C VAL A 70 -7.33 -1.36 2.07
N ARG A 71 -8.51 -0.96 1.57
CA ARG A 71 -9.73 -0.92 2.39
C ARG A 71 -10.07 -2.30 2.95
N GLU A 72 -10.00 -3.35 2.13
CA GLU A 72 -10.23 -4.73 2.57
C GLU A 72 -9.20 -5.16 3.64
N THR A 73 -7.92 -4.77 3.49
CA THR A 73 -6.90 -5.00 4.52
C THR A 73 -7.22 -4.29 5.85
N ILE A 74 -7.71 -3.05 5.78
CA ILE A 74 -8.13 -2.29 6.97
C ILE A 74 -9.31 -2.98 7.66
N GLU A 75 -10.32 -3.39 6.89
CA GLU A 75 -11.51 -4.08 7.42
C GLU A 75 -11.14 -5.40 8.10
N LYS A 76 -10.29 -6.23 7.47
CA LYS A 76 -9.77 -7.47 8.08
C LYS A 76 -8.97 -7.21 9.35
N SER A 77 -8.17 -6.13 9.37
CA SER A 77 -7.38 -5.77 10.56
C SER A 77 -8.23 -5.36 11.76
N LYS A 78 -9.47 -4.91 11.57
CA LYS A 78 -10.38 -4.59 12.68
C LYS A 78 -10.89 -5.85 13.38
N SER A 79 -10.87 -7.00 12.71
CA SER A 79 -11.33 -8.29 13.26
C SER A 79 -10.37 -8.92 14.27
N ASN A 80 -9.19 -8.32 14.50
CA ASN A 80 -8.18 -8.81 15.46
C ASN A 80 -8.13 -8.01 16.76
N PHE A 81 -9.18 -7.24 17.06
CA PHE A 81 -9.36 -6.62 18.37
C PHE A 81 -10.51 -7.34 19.06
N VAL A 82 -10.15 -8.30 19.93
CA VAL A 82 -11.01 -8.76 21.03
C VAL A 82 -10.89 -7.75 22.16
#